data_AF-A0A7R9C2L6-F1
#
_entry.id   AF-A0A7R9C2L6-F1
#
_cell.length_a   1.000
_cell.length_b   1.000
_cell.length_c   1.000
_cell.angle_alpha   90.00
_cell.angle_beta   90.00
_cell.angle_gamma   90.00
#
_symmetry.space_group_name_H-M   'P 1'
#
loop_
_entity.id
_entity.type
_entity.pdbx_description
1 polymer ?
#
loop_
_entity_poly.entity_id
_entity_poly.type
_entity_poly.pdbx_seq_one_letter_code
_entity_poly.pdbx_strand_id
1 'polypeptide(L)' 'MHTILARVMHGLGDSSVPLPESVKLVEEILMEQLKIILRKATECAICRGSPGNLVAEDFVFLMRRNHGKLRRLLQYL' A
#
# COMPACT_ATOMS: atom_id res chain seq x y z
N MET A 1 -0.78 0.02 -15.56
CA MET A 1 -0.39 0.43 -14.19
C MET A 1 0.23 1.82 -14.20
N HIS A 2 1.21 2.08 -15.08
CA HIS A 2 1.80 3.41 -15.35
C HIS A 2 0.81 4.61 -15.40
N THR A 3 -0.34 4.47 -16.08
CA THR A 3 -1.33 5.57 -16.22
C THR A 3 -2.01 5.95 -14.90
N ILE A 4 -2.19 5.00 -13.98
CA ILE A 4 -2.75 5.26 -12.65
C ILE A 4 -1.72 5.99 -11.80
N LEU A 5 -0.46 5.57 -11.87
CA LEU A 5 0.63 6.20 -11.13
C LEU A 5 0.84 7.65 -11.53
N ALA A 6 0.79 7.97 -12.84
CA ALA A 6 0.87 9.35 -13.29
C ALA A 6 -0.25 10.23 -12.70
N ARG A 7 -1.48 9.70 -12.57
CA ARG A 7 -2.61 10.40 -11.94
C ARG A 7 -2.43 10.56 -10.43
N VAL A 8 -1.89 9.54 -9.76
CA VAL A 8 -1.58 9.60 -8.32
C VAL A 8 -0.48 10.63 -8.07
N MET A 9 0.58 10.64 -8.87
CA MET A 9 1.66 11.64 -8.80
C MET A 9 1.10 13.06 -8.98
N HIS A 10 0.26 13.28 -10.00
CA HIS A 10 -0.41 14.56 -10.19
C HIS A 10 -1.32 14.93 -9.01
N GLY A 11 -2.17 14.01 -8.54
CA GLY A 11 -3.12 14.25 -7.45
C GLY A 11 -2.47 14.46 -6.08
N LEU A 12 -1.25 13.95 -5.89
CA LEU A 12 -0.44 14.20 -4.70
C LEU A 12 0.42 15.48 -4.81
N GLY A 13 0.33 16.20 -5.94
CA GLY A 13 1.02 17.47 -6.15
C GLY A 13 2.47 17.34 -6.62
N ASP A 14 2.87 16.19 -7.18
CA ASP A 14 4.22 15.98 -7.71
C ASP A 14 4.41 16.63 -9.09
N SER A 15 3.94 15.99 -10.17
CA SER A 15 3.97 16.57 -11.53
C SER A 15 2.67 16.27 -12.27
N SER A 16 2.17 17.24 -13.04
CA SER A 16 1.01 17.06 -13.93
C SER A 16 1.31 16.21 -15.15
N VAL A 17 2.57 16.16 -15.57
CA VAL A 17 3.05 15.33 -16.67
C VAL A 17 4.39 14.71 -16.22
N PRO A 18 4.36 13.67 -15.39
CA PRO A 18 5.58 13.03 -14.90
C PRO A 18 6.29 12.32 -16.06
N LEU A 19 7.63 12.32 -16.02
CA LEU A 19 8.45 11.63 -17.00
C LEU A 19 8.15 10.12 -16.98
N PRO A 20 8.08 9.43 -18.13
CA PRO A 20 7.83 7.99 -18.19
C PRO A 20 8.82 7.17 -17.34
N GLU A 21 10.08 7.59 -17.32
CA GLU A 21 11.15 6.95 -16.54
C GLU A 21 10.91 7.08 -15.04
N SER A 22 10.44 8.24 -14.58
CA SER A 22 10.07 8.47 -13.18
C SER A 22 8.87 7.62 -12.78
N VAL A 23 7.84 7.55 -13.63
CA VAL A 23 6.66 6.71 -13.38
C VAL A 23 7.06 5.24 -13.27
N LYS A 24 7.95 4.78 -14.16
CA LYS A 24 8.47 3.41 -14.14
C LYS A 24 9.24 3.11 -12.85
N LEU A 25 10.13 4.01 -12.43
CA LEU A 25 10.87 3.85 -11.18
C LEU A 25 9.95 3.80 -9.95
N VAL A 26 8.98 4.71 -9.89
CA VAL A 26 7.98 4.72 -8.81
C VAL A 26 7.16 3.43 -8.80
N GLU A 27 6.81 2.91 -9.97
CA GLU A 27 6.11 1.62 -10.10
C GLU A 27 6.93 0.47 -9.53
N GLU A 28 8.21 0.38 -9.87
CA GLU A 28 9.11 -0.66 -9.38
C GLU A 28 9.23 -0.61 -7.84
N ILE A 29 9.42 0.60 -7.29
CA ILE A 29 9.48 0.80 -5.84
C ILE A 29 8.14 0.39 -5.19
N LEU A 30 7.02 0.83 -5.75
CA LEU A 30 5.69 0.53 -5.21
C LEU A 30 5.41 -0.97 -5.21
N MET A 31 5.79 -1.68 -6.27
CA MET A 31 5.63 -3.13 -6.36
C MET A 31 6.43 -3.86 -5.27
N GLU A 32 7.66 -3.46 -5.01
CA GLU A 32 8.45 -4.04 -3.91
C GLU A 32 7.85 -3.73 -2.54
N GLN A 33 7.37 -2.50 -2.32
CA GLN A 33 6.71 -2.15 -1.05
C GLN A 33 5.40 -2.94 -0.85
N LEU A 34 4.60 -3.13 -1.89
CA LEU A 34 3.35 -3.90 -1.82
C LEU A 34 3.63 -5.36 -1.47
N LYS A 35 4.65 -5.99 -2.08
CA LYS A 35 5.07 -7.36 -1.73
C LYS A 35 5.45 -7.46 -0.25
N ILE A 36 6.18 -6.48 0.28
CA ILE A 36 6.57 -6.46 1.70
C ILE A 36 5.34 -6.32 2.61
N ILE A 37 4.39 -5.43 2.26
CA ILE A 37 3.15 -5.24 3.03
C ILE A 37 2.33 -6.53 3.04
N LEU A 38 2.14 -7.16 1.88
CA LEU A 38 1.40 -8.42 1.74
C LEU A 38 2.04 -9.53 2.57
N ARG A 39 3.36 -9.69 2.48
CA ARG A 39 4.07 -10.71 3.27
C ARG A 39 3.86 -10.51 4.77
N LYS A 40 3.98 -9.27 5.26
CA LYS A 40 3.77 -8.94 6.68
C LYS A 40 2.32 -9.16 7.11
N ALA A 41 1.35 -8.84 6.27
CA ALA A 41 -0.06 -9.08 6.57
C ALA A 41 -0.36 -10.60 6.61
N THR A 42 0.23 -11.38 5.70
CA THR A 42 0.16 -12.85 5.74
C THR A 42 0.81 -13.43 7.00
N GLU A 43 1.96 -12.91 7.42
CA GLU A 43 2.57 -13.29 8.71
C GLU A 43 1.61 -13.01 9.89
N CYS A 44 0.86 -11.91 9.86
CA CYS A 44 -0.17 -11.63 10.86
C CYS A 44 -1.32 -12.65 10.83
N ALA A 45 -1.81 -13.03 9.63
CA ALA A 45 -2.86 -14.04 9.48
C ALA A 45 -2.42 -15.42 10.00
N ILE A 46 -1.15 -15.77 9.77
CA ILE A 46 -0.54 -17.00 10.31
C ILE A 46 -0.47 -16.94 11.83
N CYS A 47 0.01 -15.82 12.42
CA CYS A 47 0.06 -15.63 13.87
C CYS A 47 -1.34 -15.65 14.53
N ARG A 48 -2.38 -15.23 13.80
CA ARG A 48 -3.79 -15.34 14.23
C ARG A 48 -4.31 -16.79 14.24
N GLY A 49 -3.57 -17.73 13.68
CA GLY A 49 -3.97 -19.14 13.58
C GLY A 49 -4.90 -19.44 12.40
N SER A 50 -4.95 -18.56 11.40
CA SER A 50 -5.78 -18.72 10.19
C SER A 50 -4.92 -18.61 8.92
N PRO A 51 -3.94 -19.52 8.73
CA PRO A 51 -3.06 -19.48 7.56
C PRO A 51 -3.88 -19.59 6.26
N GLY A 52 -3.53 -18.76 5.27
CA GLY A 52 -4.25 -18.69 4.00
C GLY A 52 -5.55 -17.88 4.04
N ASN A 53 -6.01 -17.43 5.21
CA ASN A 53 -7.16 -16.54 5.35
C ASN A 53 -6.70 -15.12 5.70
N LEU A 54 -6.30 -14.35 4.69
CA LEU A 54 -5.91 -12.95 4.82
C LEU A 54 -7.15 -12.05 4.83
N VAL A 55 -7.34 -11.28 5.90
CA VAL A 55 -8.50 -10.39 6.08
C VAL A 55 -8.07 -8.93 6.28
N ALA A 56 -9.01 -7.99 6.23
CA ALA A 56 -8.72 -6.55 6.37
C ALA A 56 -8.07 -6.21 7.72
N GLU A 57 -8.43 -6.93 8.78
CA GLU A 57 -7.92 -6.76 10.14
C GLU A 57 -6.40 -7.02 10.21
N ASP A 58 -5.86 -7.91 9.37
CA ASP A 58 -4.42 -8.18 9.30
C ASP A 58 -3.64 -6.94 8.81
N PHE A 59 -4.23 -6.17 7.88
CA PHE A 59 -3.68 -4.89 7.42
C PHE A 59 -3.85 -3.77 8.44
N VAL A 60 -5.01 -3.72 9.11
CA VAL A 60 -5.27 -2.78 10.22
C VAL A 60 -4.24 -2.97 11.34
N PHE A 61 -3.96 -4.22 11.70
CA PHE A 61 -2.96 -4.56 12.71
C PHE A 61 -1.55 -4.16 12.29
N LEU A 62 -1.20 -4.32 11.02
CA LEU A 62 0.08 -3.87 10.46
C LEU A 62 0.27 -2.34 10.61
N MET A 63 -0.82 -1.57 10.45
CA MET A 63 -0.82 -0.11 10.50
C MET A 63 -0.92 0.48 11.93
N ARG A 64 -1.03 -0.35 12.97
CA ARG A 64 -1.31 0.06 14.36
C ARG A 64 -0.39 1.12 14.96
N ARG A 65 0.85 1.22 14.47
CA ARG A 65 1.84 2.19 14.97
C ARG A 65 1.65 3.61 14.42
N ASN A 66 0.87 3.78 13.34
CA ASN A 66 0.62 5.08 12.74
C ASN A 66 -0.86 5.45 12.88
N HIS A 67 -1.21 6.05 14.02
CA HIS A 67 -2.59 6.40 14.37
C HIS A 67 -3.27 7.30 13.33
N GLY A 68 -2.54 8.25 12.73
CA GLY A 68 -3.10 9.15 11.70
C GLY A 68 -3.41 8.45 10.37
N LYS A 69 -2.53 7.54 9.91
CA LYS A 69 -2.79 6.71 8.73
C LYS A 69 -3.86 5.67 9.01
N LEU A 70 -3.85 5.06 10.20
CA LEU A 70 -4.85 4.08 10.60
C LEU A 70 -6.25 4.71 10.65
N ARG A 71 -6.38 5.90 11.25
CA ARG A 71 -7.67 6.62 11.29
C ARG A 71 -8.20 6.88 9.88
N ARG A 72 -7.34 7.32 8.94
CA ARG A 72 -7.74 7.51 7.55
C ARG A 72 -8.13 6.20 6.88
N LEU A 73 -7.38 5.12 7.11
CA LEU A 73 -7.73 3.80 6.57
C LEU A 73 -9.13 3.37 7.04
N LEU A 74 -9.39 3.44 8.35
CA LEU A 74 -10.69 3.08 8.93
C LEU A 74 -11.85 3.99 8.46
N GLN A 75 -11.57 5.24 8.08
CA GLN A 75 -12.60 6.14 7.55
C GLN A 75 -13.08 5.74 6.14
N TYR A 76 -12.25 5.06 5.36
CA TYR A 76 -12.51 4.72 3.96
C TYR A 76 -12.64 3.20 3.71
N LEU A 77 -12.72 2.40 4.78
CA LEU A 77 -13.11 0.98 4.74
C LEU A 77 -14.63 0.87 4.87
#